data_AF-S4W9F4-F1
#
_entry.id   AF-S4W9F4-F1
#
_cell.length_a   1.000
_cell.length_b   1.000
_cell.length_c   1.000
_cell.angle_alpha   90.00
_cell.angle_beta   90.00
_cell.angle_gamma   90.00
#
_symmetry.space_group_name_H-M   'P 1'
#
loop_
_entity.id
_entity.type
_entity.pdbx_description
1 polymer ?
#
loop_
_entity_poly.entity_id
_entity_poly.type
_entity_poly.pdbx_seq_one_letter_code
_entity_poly.pdbx_strand_id
1 'polypeptide(L)'
;GPALFTFADGRFCGANLDRNGLRPCRYYITDDDIMICASEVGVIPIESNKIVKKGRLYPGRMLLVDTKEGKIVDDKELKKQVSNRFDFKAWTLSNMITIPELSTKLQNRGFNLQSKVDSDLKIKDDPKLLANGYTLEQVLAILVPMVNGSKETLGSMGNDSALACLSEQPRLIYDYFRQLFAQ
;
A
#
# COMPACT_ATOMS: atom_id res chain seq x y z
N GLY A 1 -1.12 6.39 -6.64
CA GLY A 1 -1.14 5.82 -8.00
C GLY A 1 0.18 6.10 -8.68
N PRO A 2 0.30 5.84 -10.00
CA PRO A 2 1.51 6.16 -10.77
C PRO A 2 1.84 7.64 -10.69
N ALA A 3 3.03 7.98 -10.23
CA ALA A 3 3.43 9.38 -10.09
C ALA A 3 4.93 9.56 -10.37
N LEU A 4 5.21 10.55 -11.21
CA LEU A 4 6.47 11.24 -11.29
C LEU A 4 6.15 12.71 -11.07
N PHE A 5 6.82 13.33 -10.12
CA PHE A 5 6.71 14.77 -9.94
C PHE A 5 8.10 15.37 -9.80
N THR A 6 8.27 16.51 -10.46
CA THR A 6 9.42 17.38 -10.32
C THR A 6 9.04 18.55 -9.43
N PHE A 7 9.99 19.04 -8.66
CA PHE A 7 9.76 20.11 -7.69
C PHE A 7 11.02 20.98 -7.57
N ALA A 8 10.81 22.23 -7.20
CA ALA A 8 11.89 23.15 -6.87
C ALA A 8 11.42 24.13 -5.78
N ASP A 9 12.31 24.51 -4.86
CA ASP A 9 12.03 25.45 -3.76
C ASP A 9 12.97 26.67 -3.74
N GLY A 10 13.63 26.93 -4.86
CA GLY A 10 14.60 28.03 -5.03
C GLY A 10 16.04 27.65 -4.65
N ARG A 11 16.25 26.69 -3.73
CA ARG A 11 17.57 26.12 -3.42
C ARG A 11 17.72 24.70 -3.96
N PHE A 12 16.69 23.90 -3.80
CA PHE A 12 16.67 22.52 -4.25
C PHE A 12 15.82 22.40 -5.50
N CYS A 13 16.29 21.57 -6.43
CA CYS A 13 15.53 21.11 -7.58
C CYS A 13 15.62 19.59 -7.65
N GLY A 14 14.51 18.90 -7.90
CA GLY A 14 14.50 17.46 -7.82
C GLY A 14 13.31 16.79 -8.48
N ALA A 15 13.35 15.47 -8.46
CA ALA A 15 12.31 14.59 -8.95
C ALA A 15 12.14 13.40 -8.01
N ASN A 16 10.90 12.95 -7.83
CA ASN A 16 10.59 11.76 -7.04
C ASN A 16 9.54 10.90 -7.74
N LEU A 17 9.63 9.59 -7.49
CA LEU A 17 8.72 8.59 -8.02
C LEU A 17 7.80 8.07 -6.92
N ASP A 18 6.67 7.53 -7.35
CA ASP A 18 5.84 6.70 -6.49
C ASP A 18 6.61 5.46 -5.98
N ARG A 19 6.10 4.86 -4.90
CA ARG A 19 6.73 3.71 -4.22
C ARG A 19 6.99 2.50 -5.13
N ASN A 20 6.24 2.37 -6.24
CA ASN A 20 6.34 1.27 -7.19
C ASN A 20 7.12 1.70 -8.46
N GLY A 21 7.43 2.98 -8.62
CA GLY A 21 8.09 3.55 -9.81
C GLY A 21 7.35 3.26 -11.10
N LEU A 22 6.04 3.51 -11.11
CA LEU A 22 5.15 3.21 -12.25
C LEU A 22 5.28 4.24 -13.39
N ARG A 23 6.06 5.30 -13.20
CA ARG A 23 6.37 6.30 -14.23
C ARG A 23 7.88 6.30 -14.54
N PRO A 24 8.27 6.38 -15.82
CA PRO A 24 9.68 6.45 -16.18
C PRO A 24 10.26 7.83 -15.87
N CYS A 25 11.49 7.86 -15.39
CA CYS A 25 12.25 9.09 -15.18
C CYS A 25 13.72 8.81 -15.46
N ARG A 26 14.27 9.49 -16.47
CA ARG A 26 15.65 9.35 -16.95
C ARG A 26 16.37 10.66 -16.75
N TYR A 27 17.68 10.58 -16.48
CA TYR A 27 18.50 11.78 -16.37
C TYR A 27 19.86 11.61 -17.03
N TYR A 28 20.39 12.73 -17.48
CA TYR A 28 21.74 12.91 -17.99
C TYR A 28 22.47 13.94 -17.14
N ILE A 29 23.77 13.73 -16.95
CA ILE A 29 24.68 14.71 -16.39
C ILE A 29 25.74 14.95 -17.45
N THR A 30 25.91 16.20 -17.83
CA THR A 30 26.90 16.64 -18.81
C THR A 30 28.18 17.13 -18.12
N ASP A 31 29.22 17.39 -18.91
CA ASP A 31 30.53 17.87 -18.47
C ASP A 31 30.54 19.37 -18.11
N ASP A 32 29.52 20.12 -18.51
CA ASP A 32 29.24 21.50 -18.13
C ASP A 32 28.31 21.62 -16.89
N ASP A 33 28.27 20.58 -16.04
CA ASP A 33 27.51 20.51 -14.79
C ASP A 33 25.98 20.71 -14.94
N ILE A 34 25.43 20.39 -16.11
CA ILE A 34 23.98 20.42 -16.34
C ILE A 34 23.37 19.05 -16.09
N MET A 35 22.34 19.01 -15.24
CA MET A 35 21.49 17.83 -15.08
C MET A 35 20.20 18.00 -15.87
N ILE A 36 19.94 17.08 -16.79
CA ILE A 36 18.72 17.04 -17.60
C ILE A 36 17.90 15.85 -17.15
N CYS A 37 16.67 16.10 -16.70
CA CYS A 37 15.74 15.07 -16.23
C CYS A 37 14.46 15.10 -17.05
N ALA A 38 14.05 13.95 -17.60
CA ALA A 38 12.86 13.83 -18.43
C ALA A 38 12.22 12.44 -18.28
N SER A 39 10.97 12.32 -18.72
CA SER A 39 10.24 11.04 -18.72
C SER A 39 10.85 10.02 -19.70
N GLU A 40 11.54 10.51 -20.74
CA GLU A 40 12.10 9.71 -21.83
C GLU A 40 13.56 10.11 -22.13
N VAL A 41 14.22 9.30 -22.98
CA VAL A 41 15.56 9.57 -23.48
C VAL A 41 15.49 10.33 -24.80
N GLY A 42 16.45 11.21 -25.07
CA GLY A 42 16.52 11.94 -26.36
C GLY A 42 15.56 13.13 -26.51
N VAL A 43 14.97 13.62 -25.41
CA VAL A 43 14.08 14.79 -25.42
C VAL A 43 14.81 16.08 -25.80
N ILE A 44 16.09 16.19 -25.43
CA ILE A 44 16.96 17.32 -25.77
C ILE A 44 18.15 16.77 -26.58
N PRO A 45 18.49 17.37 -27.74
CA PRO A 45 19.67 16.98 -28.51
C PRO A 45 20.93 17.38 -27.74
N ILE A 46 21.75 16.38 -27.37
CA ILE A 46 23.00 16.56 -26.64
C ILE A 46 24.05 15.69 -27.32
N GLU A 47 25.23 16.26 -27.57
CA GLU A 47 26.37 15.52 -28.11
C GLU A 47 26.82 14.43 -27.12
N SER A 48 26.98 13.20 -27.60
CA SER A 48 27.33 12.06 -26.74
C SER A 48 28.62 12.26 -25.94
N ASN A 49 29.57 13.03 -26.48
CA ASN A 49 30.86 13.28 -25.84
C ASN A 49 30.75 14.18 -24.59
N LYS A 50 29.69 14.98 -24.48
CA LYS A 50 29.43 15.82 -23.31
C LYS A 50 28.81 15.05 -22.16
N ILE A 51 28.32 13.82 -22.39
CA ILE A 51 27.54 13.10 -21.38
C ILE A 51 28.47 12.32 -20.45
N VAL A 52 28.62 12.82 -19.22
CA VAL A 52 29.41 12.17 -18.15
C VAL A 52 28.66 10.97 -17.57
N LYS A 53 27.34 11.09 -17.38
CA LYS A 53 26.55 10.02 -16.76
C LYS A 53 25.12 9.95 -17.32
N LYS A 54 24.64 8.73 -17.50
CA LYS A 54 23.25 8.42 -17.85
C LYS A 54 22.64 7.59 -16.72
N GLY A 55 21.43 7.95 -16.31
CA GLY A 55 20.76 7.30 -15.20
C GLY A 55 19.25 7.22 -15.33
N ARG A 56 18.63 6.52 -14.38
CA ARG A 56 17.19 6.49 -14.18
C ARG A 56 16.88 6.61 -12.69
N LEU A 57 15.72 7.16 -12.38
CA LEU A 57 15.21 7.20 -11.03
C LEU A 57 14.57 5.84 -10.68
N TYR A 58 14.85 5.36 -9.48
CA TYR A 58 14.34 4.07 -8.98
C TYR A 58 13.22 4.30 -7.97
N PRO A 59 12.27 3.35 -7.83
CA PRO A 59 11.24 3.43 -6.80
C PRO A 59 11.83 3.70 -5.42
N GLY A 60 11.25 4.66 -4.70
CA GLY A 60 11.68 5.05 -3.37
C GLY A 60 13.03 5.77 -3.30
N ARG A 61 13.65 6.16 -4.43
CA ARG A 61 14.81 7.07 -4.45
C ARG A 61 14.40 8.45 -4.93
N MET A 62 15.04 9.47 -4.38
CA MET A 62 14.86 10.85 -4.82
C MET A 62 16.08 11.33 -5.60
N LEU A 63 15.82 12.05 -6.71
CA LEU A 63 16.83 12.83 -7.40
C LEU A 63 16.76 14.25 -6.83
N LEU A 64 17.84 14.75 -6.24
CA LEU A 64 17.86 16.06 -5.62
C LEU A 64 19.19 16.76 -5.94
N VAL A 65 19.10 18.00 -6.40
CA VAL A 65 20.23 18.89 -6.68
C VAL A 65 20.12 20.09 -5.76
N ASP A 66 21.20 20.39 -5.03
CA ASP A 66 21.34 21.62 -4.26
C ASP A 66 22.02 22.68 -5.15
N THR A 67 21.26 23.68 -5.59
CA THR A 67 21.76 24.74 -6.47
C THR A 67 22.69 25.72 -5.76
N LYS A 68 22.66 25.76 -4.42
CA LYS A 68 23.55 26.61 -3.63
C LYS A 68 24.92 25.96 -3.45
N GLU A 69 24.96 24.65 -3.23
CA GLU A 69 26.21 23.89 -3.06
C GLU A 69 26.74 23.31 -4.39
N GLY A 70 25.95 23.35 -5.46
CA GLY A 70 26.35 22.85 -6.79
C GLY A 70 26.52 21.33 -6.82
N LYS A 71 25.78 20.58 -5.98
CA LYS A 71 25.97 19.12 -5.84
C LYS A 71 24.67 18.34 -5.96
N ILE A 72 24.81 17.12 -6.47
CA ILE A 72 23.75 16.12 -6.43
C ILE A 72 23.75 15.49 -5.05
N VAL A 73 22.63 15.59 -4.34
CA VAL A 73 22.50 15.07 -2.99
C VAL A 73 22.25 13.57 -3.05
N ASP A 74 23.04 12.80 -2.29
CA ASP A 74 22.85 11.36 -2.19
C ASP A 74 21.57 11.05 -1.38
N ASP A 75 20.72 10.18 -1.94
CA ASP A 75 19.43 9.80 -1.35
C ASP A 75 19.58 9.16 0.04
N LYS A 76 20.61 8.34 0.26
CA LYS A 76 20.83 7.69 1.57
C LYS A 76 21.32 8.71 2.59
N GLU A 77 22.25 9.58 2.20
CA GLU A 77 22.74 10.65 3.06
C GLU A 77 21.59 11.56 3.49
N LEU A 78 20.78 12.01 2.53
CA LEU A 78 19.64 12.87 2.81
C LEU A 78 18.64 12.21 3.77
N LYS A 79 18.26 10.95 3.50
CA LYS A 79 17.34 10.21 4.37
C LYS A 79 17.91 10.03 5.77
N LYS A 80 19.21 9.77 5.89
CA LYS A 80 19.91 9.65 7.17
C LYS A 80 19.92 10.98 7.93
N GLN A 81 20.16 12.08 7.25
CA GLN A 81 20.09 13.42 7.85
C GLN A 81 18.69 13.71 8.37
N VAL A 82 17.65 13.42 7.58
CA VAL A 82 16.25 13.63 7.97
C VAL A 82 15.84 12.70 9.12
N SER A 83 16.20 11.42 9.06
CA SER A 83 15.87 10.44 10.11
C SER A 83 16.55 10.74 11.45
N ASN A 84 17.67 11.47 11.43
CA ASN A 84 18.42 11.83 12.64
C ASN A 84 18.01 13.20 13.23
N ARG A 85 17.04 13.91 12.63
CA ARG A 85 16.58 15.21 13.18
C ARG A 85 15.94 15.06 14.56
N PHE A 86 15.27 13.94 14.78
CA PHE A 86 14.59 13.60 16.03
C PHE A 86 14.72 12.10 16.29
N ASP A 87 14.57 11.69 17.55
CA ASP A 87 14.53 10.27 17.91
C ASP A 87 13.14 9.66 17.62
N PHE A 88 12.85 9.49 16.32
CA PHE A 88 11.60 8.87 15.87
C PHE A 88 11.43 7.45 16.40
N LYS A 89 12.53 6.75 16.70
CA LYS A 89 12.51 5.40 17.27
C LYS A 89 11.97 5.44 18.69
N ALA A 90 12.47 6.33 19.55
CA ALA A 90 11.93 6.50 20.90
C ALA A 90 10.46 6.91 20.87
N TRP A 91 10.07 7.82 19.98
CA TRP A 91 8.66 8.23 19.84
C TRP A 91 7.75 7.07 19.45
N THR A 92 8.19 6.24 18.50
CA THR A 92 7.42 5.09 18.05
C THR A 92 7.32 4.05 19.17
N LEU A 93 8.43 3.72 19.83
CA LEU A 93 8.45 2.69 20.88
C LEU A 93 7.69 3.10 22.15
N SER A 94 7.67 4.39 22.49
CA SER A 94 6.96 4.88 23.68
C SER A 94 5.44 5.00 23.49
N ASN A 95 4.97 5.19 22.25
CA ASN A 95 3.56 5.49 21.96
C ASN A 95 2.84 4.40 21.15
N MET A 96 3.55 3.40 20.64
CA MET A 96 2.94 2.29 19.91
C MET A 96 2.62 1.15 20.86
N ILE A 97 1.37 0.72 20.86
CA ILE A 97 0.94 -0.51 21.54
C ILE A 97 0.74 -1.57 20.47
N THR A 98 1.41 -2.71 20.63
CA THR A 98 1.21 -3.87 19.74
C THR A 98 0.09 -4.77 20.26
N ILE A 99 -0.68 -5.40 19.35
CA ILE A 99 -1.75 -6.34 19.75
C ILE A 99 -1.23 -7.47 20.66
N PRO A 100 -0.07 -8.10 20.41
CA PRO A 100 0.46 -9.13 21.31
C PRO A 100 0.73 -8.60 22.73
N GLU A 101 1.31 -7.41 22.86
CA GLU A 101 1.57 -6.79 24.17
C GLU A 101 0.25 -6.45 24.89
N LEU A 102 -0.74 -5.95 24.15
CA LEU A 102 -2.07 -5.67 24.68
C LEU A 102 -2.75 -6.94 25.20
N SER A 103 -2.71 -8.02 24.42
CA SER A 103 -3.29 -9.32 24.80
C SER A 103 -2.66 -9.86 26.08
N THR A 104 -1.33 -9.82 26.22
CA THR A 104 -0.62 -10.22 27.44
C THR A 104 -1.03 -9.35 28.62
N LYS A 105 -1.11 -8.03 28.45
CA LYS A 105 -1.56 -7.10 29.51
C LYS A 105 -2.99 -7.39 29.98
N LEU A 106 -3.90 -7.70 29.05
CA LEU A 106 -5.30 -8.04 29.36
C LEU A 106 -5.40 -9.39 30.08
N GLN A 107 -4.67 -10.41 29.61
CA GLN A 107 -4.61 -11.71 30.29
C GLN A 107 -4.06 -11.60 31.71
N ASN A 108 -2.98 -10.83 31.91
CA ASN A 108 -2.41 -10.58 33.24
C ASN A 108 -3.37 -9.85 34.19
N ARG A 109 -4.31 -9.05 33.65
CA ARG A 109 -5.37 -8.39 34.41
C ARG A 109 -6.59 -9.29 34.66
N GLY A 110 -6.54 -10.56 34.24
CA GLY A 110 -7.61 -11.52 34.42
C GLY A 110 -8.72 -11.45 33.36
N PHE A 111 -8.54 -10.70 32.27
CA PHE A 111 -9.49 -10.74 31.16
C PHE A 111 -9.30 -12.03 30.36
N ASN A 112 -10.37 -12.82 30.26
CA ASN A 112 -10.41 -13.96 29.37
C ASN A 112 -10.73 -13.48 27.94
N LEU A 113 -9.74 -13.59 27.04
CA LEU A 113 -9.86 -13.22 25.63
C LEU A 113 -10.38 -14.37 24.75
N GLN A 114 -10.64 -15.54 25.32
CA GLN A 114 -11.18 -16.68 24.58
C GLN A 114 -12.67 -16.48 24.31
N SER A 115 -13.05 -16.61 23.05
CA SER A 115 -14.44 -16.69 22.65
C SER A 115 -15.06 -17.97 23.21
N LYS A 116 -16.16 -17.83 23.95
CA LYS A 116 -16.98 -18.99 24.34
C LYS A 116 -17.72 -19.47 23.10
N VAL A 117 -17.28 -20.58 22.53
CA VAL A 117 -18.03 -21.31 21.52
C VAL A 117 -18.86 -22.34 22.25
N ASP A 118 -20.17 -22.32 22.00
CA ASP A 118 -21.06 -23.36 22.46
C ASP A 118 -20.88 -24.58 21.55
N SER A 119 -20.33 -25.66 22.09
CA SER A 119 -20.04 -26.88 21.35
C SER A 119 -21.29 -27.63 20.89
N ASP A 120 -22.43 -27.36 21.52
CA ASP A 120 -23.67 -28.10 21.29
C ASP A 120 -24.57 -27.40 20.25
N LEU A 121 -24.29 -26.13 19.96
CA LEU A 121 -24.97 -25.35 18.93
C LEU A 121 -24.51 -25.76 17.52
N LYS A 122 -25.44 -26.37 16.77
CA LYS A 122 -25.23 -26.66 15.35
C LYS A 122 -25.35 -25.38 14.53
N ILE A 123 -24.51 -25.23 13.51
CA ILE A 123 -24.48 -24.07 12.60
C ILE A 123 -25.87 -23.72 12.04
N LYS A 124 -26.65 -24.74 11.65
CA LYS A 124 -28.00 -24.57 11.10
C LYS A 124 -29.02 -24.00 12.10
N ASP A 125 -28.76 -24.16 13.39
CA ASP A 125 -29.67 -23.80 14.48
C ASP A 125 -29.20 -22.51 15.19
N ASP A 126 -28.11 -21.87 14.73
CA ASP A 126 -27.57 -20.63 15.32
C ASP A 126 -28.37 -19.39 14.85
N PRO A 127 -29.17 -18.76 15.73
CA PRO A 127 -29.97 -17.60 15.36
C PRO A 127 -29.12 -16.38 15.00
N LYS A 128 -27.86 -16.30 15.45
CA LYS A 128 -26.97 -15.17 15.13
C LYS A 128 -26.52 -15.23 13.68
N LEU A 129 -26.22 -16.42 13.16
CA LEU A 129 -25.87 -16.60 11.75
C LEU A 129 -27.04 -16.20 10.86
N LEU A 130 -28.25 -16.66 11.19
CA LEU A 130 -29.46 -16.31 10.46
C LEU A 130 -29.74 -14.79 10.50
N ALA A 131 -29.62 -14.16 11.68
CA ALA A 131 -29.83 -12.72 11.84
C ALA A 131 -28.82 -11.86 11.04
N ASN A 132 -27.61 -12.39 10.80
CA ASN A 132 -26.59 -11.73 9.96
C ASN A 132 -26.66 -12.17 8.49
N GLY A 133 -27.70 -12.91 8.09
CA GLY A 133 -27.94 -13.31 6.70
C GLY A 133 -27.00 -14.42 6.18
N TYR A 134 -26.34 -15.17 7.07
CA TYR A 134 -25.53 -16.32 6.67
C TYR A 134 -26.42 -17.51 6.31
N THR A 135 -26.21 -18.07 5.12
CA THR A 135 -26.83 -19.34 4.71
C THR A 135 -25.89 -20.52 4.93
N LEU A 136 -26.44 -21.72 5.09
CA LEU A 136 -25.63 -22.95 5.19
C LEU A 136 -24.72 -23.13 3.97
N GLU A 137 -25.21 -22.76 2.79
CA GLU A 137 -24.43 -22.78 1.55
C GLU A 137 -23.24 -21.84 1.63
N GLN A 138 -23.40 -20.59 2.07
CA GLN A 138 -22.28 -19.66 2.24
C GLN A 138 -21.25 -20.19 3.24
N VAL A 139 -21.69 -20.80 4.34
CA VAL A 139 -20.77 -21.38 5.32
C VAL A 139 -19.96 -22.53 4.69
N LEU A 140 -20.62 -23.45 4.00
CA LEU A 140 -19.96 -24.63 3.43
C LEU A 140 -19.13 -24.30 2.17
N ALA A 141 -19.60 -23.40 1.32
CA ALA A 141 -18.97 -23.07 0.05
C ALA A 141 -17.90 -21.99 0.18
N ILE A 142 -18.01 -21.08 1.16
CA ILE A 142 -17.10 -19.95 1.34
C ILE A 142 -16.26 -20.11 2.62
N LEU A 143 -16.89 -20.20 3.79
CA LEU A 143 -16.16 -20.16 5.06
C LEU A 143 -15.32 -21.43 5.30
N VAL A 144 -15.88 -22.62 5.07
CA VAL A 144 -15.15 -23.89 5.32
C VAL A 144 -13.88 -24.01 4.47
N PRO A 145 -13.89 -23.73 3.15
CA PRO A 145 -12.67 -23.78 2.36
C PRO A 145 -11.69 -22.66 2.72
N MET A 146 -12.17 -21.48 3.15
CA MET A 146 -11.30 -20.43 3.69
C MET A 146 -10.54 -20.88 4.94
N VAL A 147 -11.22 -21.56 5.86
CA VAL A 147 -10.59 -22.10 7.08
C VAL A 147 -9.58 -23.18 6.74
N ASN A 148 -9.94 -24.14 5.88
CA ASN A 148 -9.07 -25.28 5.55
C ASN A 148 -7.89 -24.88 4.65
N GLY A 149 -8.11 -23.95 3.72
CA GLY A 149 -7.13 -23.56 2.70
C GLY A 149 -6.37 -22.27 3.00
N SER A 150 -6.80 -21.50 4.01
CA SER A 150 -6.27 -20.16 4.31
C SER A 150 -6.26 -19.21 3.10
N LYS A 151 -7.22 -19.38 2.18
CA LYS A 151 -7.36 -18.64 0.94
C LYS A 151 -8.85 -18.42 0.65
N GLU A 152 -9.16 -17.36 -0.07
CA GLU A 152 -10.53 -17.15 -0.55
C GLU A 152 -10.96 -18.29 -1.49
N THR A 153 -12.27 -18.50 -1.57
CA THR A 153 -12.86 -19.57 -2.36
C THR A 153 -12.95 -19.17 -3.82
N LEU A 154 -12.45 -20.02 -4.71
CA LEU A 154 -12.54 -19.81 -6.15
C LEU A 154 -13.87 -20.37 -6.67
N GLY A 155 -14.52 -19.59 -7.53
CA GLY A 155 -15.70 -19.98 -8.29
C GLY A 155 -15.47 -19.75 -9.79
N SER A 156 -16.42 -20.19 -10.61
CA SER A 156 -16.43 -19.93 -12.05
C SER A 156 -17.84 -19.56 -12.50
N MET A 157 -17.99 -19.17 -13.77
CA MET A 157 -19.20 -18.56 -14.36
C MET A 157 -19.46 -17.12 -13.90
N GLY A 158 -20.39 -16.45 -14.59
CA GLY A 158 -20.85 -15.11 -14.26
C GLY A 158 -21.78 -15.09 -13.04
N ASN A 159 -21.99 -13.91 -12.48
CA ASN A 159 -23.00 -13.72 -11.44
C ASN A 159 -24.36 -13.37 -12.09
N ASP A 160 -25.21 -14.38 -12.24
CA ASP A 160 -26.56 -14.24 -12.83
C ASP A 160 -27.61 -13.79 -11.80
N SER A 161 -27.22 -13.48 -10.56
CA SER A 161 -28.14 -12.94 -9.56
C SER A 161 -28.59 -11.54 -9.93
N ALA A 162 -29.87 -11.23 -9.65
CA ALA A 162 -30.39 -9.87 -9.73
C ALA A 162 -29.52 -8.89 -8.89
N LEU A 163 -29.40 -7.66 -9.37
CA LEU A 163 -28.77 -6.58 -8.60
C LEU A 163 -29.45 -6.45 -7.23
N ALA A 164 -28.70 -6.06 -6.21
CA ALA A 164 -29.22 -6.03 -4.84
C ALA A 164 -30.50 -5.20 -4.68
N CYS A 165 -30.59 -4.06 -5.40
CA CYS A 165 -31.76 -3.19 -5.41
C CYS A 165 -32.99 -3.73 -6.18
N LEU A 166 -32.80 -4.75 -7.02
CA LEU A 166 -33.88 -5.40 -7.79
C LEU A 166 -34.27 -6.76 -7.21
N SER A 167 -33.54 -7.23 -6.19
CA SER A 167 -33.75 -8.53 -5.58
C SER A 167 -34.98 -8.50 -4.68
N GLU A 168 -35.89 -9.46 -4.86
CA GLU A 168 -37.01 -9.69 -3.94
C GLU A 168 -36.55 -10.34 -2.61
N GLN A 169 -35.39 -11.00 -2.64
CA GLN A 169 -34.76 -11.60 -1.46
C GLN A 169 -34.03 -10.55 -0.61
N PRO A 170 -33.99 -10.69 0.72
CA PRO A 170 -33.23 -9.80 1.59
C PRO A 170 -31.74 -9.85 1.21
N ARG A 171 -31.15 -8.67 0.96
CA ARG A 171 -29.73 -8.52 0.61
C ARG A 171 -28.98 -7.79 1.71
N LEU A 172 -27.71 -8.17 1.89
CA LEU A 172 -26.84 -7.53 2.87
C LEU A 172 -26.35 -6.19 2.33
N ILE A 173 -26.00 -5.28 3.24
CA ILE A 173 -25.52 -3.94 2.87
C ILE A 173 -24.30 -4.00 1.94
N TYR A 174 -23.44 -5.01 2.11
CA TYR A 174 -22.23 -5.19 1.31
C TYR A 174 -22.53 -5.52 -0.17
N ASP A 175 -23.70 -6.07 -0.49
CA ASP A 175 -24.09 -6.39 -1.88
C ASP A 175 -24.33 -5.13 -2.74
N TYR A 176 -24.54 -3.98 -2.08
CA TYR A 176 -24.73 -2.69 -2.74
C TYR A 176 -23.40 -1.98 -3.07
N PHE A 177 -22.30 -2.39 -2.44
CA PHE A 177 -20.99 -1.81 -2.68
C PHE A 177 -20.23 -2.65 -3.70
N ARG A 178 -19.87 -2.05 -4.84
CA ARG A 178 -19.03 -2.69 -5.85
C ARG A 178 -17.59 -2.23 -5.68
N GLN A 179 -16.68 -3.20 -5.63
CA GLN A 179 -15.24 -2.91 -5.59
C GLN A 179 -14.85 -2.24 -6.90
N LEU A 180 -14.31 -1.03 -6.80
CA LEU A 180 -13.69 -0.37 -7.94
C LEU A 180 -12.34 -1.04 -8.21
N PHE A 181 -11.97 -1.09 -9.48
CA PHE A 181 -10.66 -1.55 -9.91
C PHE A 181 -10.07 -0.55 -10.90
N ALA A 182 -8.74 -0.46 -10.93
CA ALA A 182 -8.04 0.32 -11.94
C ALA A 182 -8.05 -0.47 -13.25
N GLN A 183 -8.44 0.20 -14.33
CA GLN A 183 -8.33 -0.29 -15.71
C GLN A 183 -7.22 0.46 -16.42
#